data_AF-A0A1B0D584-F1
#
_entry.id   AF-A0A1B0D584-F1
#
_cell.length_a   1.000
_cell.length_b   1.000
_cell.length_c   1.000
_cell.angle_alpha   90.00
_cell.angle_beta   90.00
_cell.angle_gamma   90.00
#
_symmetry.space_group_name_H-M   'P 1'
#
loop_
_entity.id
_entity.type
_entity.pdbx_description
1 polymer ?
#
loop_
_entity_poly.entity_id
_entity_poly.type
_entity_poly.pdbx_seq_one_letter_code
_entity_poly.pdbx_strand_id
1 'polypeptide(L)'
;EGARLAARSAVLGCLEYLDTAIFGLHGTAKSTREVLVSLLRSFWEAHDCILESGGALSTLTVAVIIPLDGDNAGKSVVCACNVGDSLGYVYSKTYGVREFTQGSHDITSMRDMRDALGALGPVDGNKPELGNLTLSITVVEQGDIVFLTSDGISDNFDPVVGKFAEALTSDSVIEPRLASKRQNKSTSAIPSTRHERPGIGHLTNPAHPIRPPRTKKTATGLTGAPASAMSSNAENIAPSRPKYMRSHTVIEPRNSTKVSSPGPLMKFPRSPAGLPLVTGAQRHKLTLLRLEDLLNYGINGTLKPCTSAMKLCQLLVDFAKMITAAKRKVLEQRESYVKLVPDEHGIRREVEMNRLQQRGARRRIVEGSTFQSLPGKLDHATVVAFEIL
;
A
#
# COMPACT_ATOMS: atom_id res chain seq x y z
N GLU A 1 -6.93 -21.27 13.58
CA GLU A 1 -6.48 -22.66 13.34
C GLU A 1 -7.20 -23.29 12.16
N GLY A 2 -8.54 -23.31 12.14
CA GLY A 2 -9.32 -23.82 11.00
C GLY A 2 -9.02 -23.19 9.64
N ALA A 3 -8.87 -21.86 9.55
CA ALA A 3 -8.50 -21.19 8.28
C ALA A 3 -7.10 -21.58 7.78
N ARG A 4 -6.14 -21.76 8.71
CA ARG A 4 -4.78 -22.22 8.37
C ARG A 4 -4.81 -23.65 7.84
N LEU A 5 -5.62 -24.52 8.44
CA LEU A 5 -5.81 -25.89 7.96
C LEU A 5 -6.44 -25.89 6.57
N ALA A 6 -7.53 -25.12 6.38
CA ALA A 6 -8.18 -24.97 5.09
C ALA A 6 -7.20 -24.50 4.00
N ALA A 7 -6.42 -23.45 4.25
CA ALA A 7 -5.43 -22.96 3.28
C ALA A 7 -4.39 -24.01 2.89
N ARG A 8 -3.91 -24.81 3.86
CA ARG A 8 -2.94 -25.89 3.59
C ARG A 8 -3.57 -27.03 2.79
N SER A 9 -4.77 -27.45 3.16
CA SER A 9 -5.52 -28.50 2.44
C SER A 9 -5.87 -28.05 1.02
N ALA A 10 -6.30 -26.80 0.85
CA ALA A 10 -6.60 -26.23 -0.46
C ALA A 10 -5.40 -26.27 -1.40
N VAL A 11 -4.23 -25.83 -0.92
CA VAL A 11 -2.98 -25.86 -1.69
C VAL A 11 -2.58 -27.30 -2.01
N LEU A 12 -2.68 -28.21 -1.03
CA LEU A 12 -2.35 -29.62 -1.23
C LEU A 12 -3.22 -30.27 -2.32
N GLY A 13 -4.54 -30.27 -2.15
CA GLY A 13 -5.45 -30.91 -3.10
C GLY A 13 -5.37 -30.28 -4.50
N CYS A 14 -5.18 -28.96 -4.57
CA CYS A 14 -4.98 -28.28 -5.84
C CYS A 14 -3.70 -28.73 -6.56
N LEU A 15 -2.56 -28.73 -5.85
CA LEU A 15 -1.27 -29.05 -6.45
C LEU A 15 -1.16 -30.53 -6.83
N GLU A 16 -1.65 -31.44 -5.98
CA GLU A 16 -1.66 -32.88 -6.30
C GLU A 16 -2.44 -33.18 -7.59
N TYR A 17 -3.58 -32.52 -7.78
CA TYR A 17 -4.35 -32.64 -9.03
C TYR A 17 -3.59 -32.05 -10.22
N LEU A 18 -3.05 -30.83 -10.11
CA LEU A 18 -2.37 -30.17 -11.22
C LEU A 18 -1.09 -30.88 -11.64
N ASP A 19 -0.32 -31.37 -10.67
CA ASP A 19 0.88 -32.16 -10.92
C ASP A 19 0.55 -33.42 -11.72
N THR A 20 -0.58 -34.06 -11.46
CA THR A 20 -1.01 -35.24 -12.22
C THR A 20 -1.61 -34.87 -13.59
N ALA A 21 -2.50 -33.88 -13.63
CA ALA A 21 -3.30 -33.55 -14.82
C ALA A 21 -2.52 -32.79 -15.90
N ILE A 22 -1.58 -31.93 -15.49
CA ILE A 22 -0.79 -31.08 -16.39
C ILE A 22 0.64 -31.60 -16.51
N PHE A 23 1.31 -31.85 -15.39
CA PHE A 23 2.75 -32.14 -15.37
C PHE A 23 3.11 -33.63 -15.30
N GLY A 24 2.10 -34.51 -15.16
CA GLY A 24 2.31 -35.93 -14.95
C GLY A 24 2.76 -36.66 -16.22
N LEU A 25 3.21 -37.90 -16.05
CA LEU A 25 3.60 -38.80 -17.17
C LEU A 25 2.50 -38.96 -18.23
N HIS A 26 1.25 -38.79 -17.83
CA HIS A 26 0.07 -38.84 -18.71
C HIS A 26 -0.65 -37.48 -18.80
N GLY A 27 0.05 -36.38 -18.54
CA GLY A 27 -0.48 -35.02 -18.63
C GLY A 27 -1.20 -34.80 -19.96
N THR A 28 -2.44 -34.36 -19.89
CA THR A 28 -3.34 -34.30 -21.06
C THR A 28 -3.45 -32.91 -21.66
N ALA A 29 -3.00 -31.88 -20.95
CA ALA A 29 -3.16 -30.49 -21.37
C ALA A 29 -2.16 -30.11 -22.47
N LYS A 30 -2.67 -29.93 -23.69
CA LYS A 30 -1.96 -29.47 -24.89
C LYS A 30 -2.38 -28.07 -25.32
N SER A 31 -3.41 -27.52 -24.69
CA SER A 31 -3.94 -26.19 -24.99
C SER A 31 -4.19 -25.38 -23.72
N THR A 32 -4.20 -24.05 -23.83
CA THR A 32 -4.59 -23.14 -22.74
C THR A 32 -5.98 -23.46 -22.20
N ARG A 33 -6.91 -23.89 -23.08
CA ARG A 33 -8.26 -24.33 -22.68
C ARG A 33 -8.21 -25.52 -21.72
N GLU A 34 -7.42 -26.55 -22.03
CA GLU A 34 -7.28 -27.71 -21.17
C GLU A 34 -6.60 -27.37 -19.84
N VAL A 35 -5.60 -26.47 -19.86
CA VAL A 35 -5.01 -25.93 -18.63
C VAL A 35 -6.04 -25.22 -17.76
N LEU A 36 -6.90 -24.38 -18.34
CA LEU A 36 -7.98 -23.72 -17.60
C LEU A 36 -9.02 -24.71 -17.04
N VAL A 37 -9.36 -25.76 -17.78
CA VAL A 37 -10.23 -26.83 -17.28
C VAL A 37 -9.59 -27.57 -16.11
N SER A 38 -8.30 -27.87 -16.20
CA SER A 38 -7.54 -28.49 -15.09
C SER A 38 -7.45 -27.58 -13.87
N LEU A 39 -7.25 -26.27 -14.05
CA LEU A 39 -7.29 -25.28 -12.97
C LEU A 39 -8.66 -25.21 -12.29
N LEU A 40 -9.75 -25.30 -13.05
CA LEU A 40 -11.09 -25.31 -12.46
C LEU A 40 -11.33 -26.59 -11.64
N ARG A 41 -10.91 -27.74 -12.16
CA ARG A 41 -11.02 -29.02 -11.46
C ARG A 41 -10.11 -29.08 -10.22
N SER A 42 -8.94 -28.45 -10.25
CA SER A 42 -8.07 -28.41 -9.07
C SER A 42 -8.69 -27.61 -7.91
N PHE A 43 -9.58 -26.66 -8.19
CA PHE A 43 -10.35 -25.94 -7.15
C PHE A 43 -11.45 -26.83 -6.53
N TRP A 44 -11.97 -27.79 -7.29
CA TRP A 44 -12.85 -28.83 -6.76
C TRP A 44 -12.08 -29.73 -5.77
N GLU A 45 -10.92 -30.24 -6.18
CA GLU A 45 -10.07 -31.07 -5.31
C GLU A 45 -9.57 -30.29 -4.09
N ALA A 46 -9.24 -29.02 -4.25
CA ALA A 46 -8.90 -28.14 -3.13
C ALA A 46 -10.05 -28.02 -2.13
N HIS A 47 -11.28 -27.88 -2.61
CA HIS A 47 -12.48 -27.81 -1.79
C HIS A 47 -12.73 -29.11 -1.03
N ASP A 48 -12.68 -30.25 -1.73
CA ASP A 48 -12.89 -31.57 -1.13
C ASP A 48 -11.82 -31.85 -0.06
N CYS A 49 -10.55 -31.53 -0.34
CA CYS A 49 -9.46 -31.68 0.63
C CYS A 49 -9.67 -30.82 1.90
N ILE A 50 -10.25 -29.61 1.77
CA ILE A 50 -10.63 -28.79 2.93
C ILE A 50 -11.68 -29.52 3.77
N LEU A 51 -12.74 -30.04 3.14
CA LEU A 51 -13.84 -30.72 3.83
C LEU A 51 -13.36 -31.98 4.54
N GLU A 52 -12.58 -32.82 3.87
CA GLU A 52 -11.99 -34.05 4.42
C GLU A 52 -11.10 -33.77 5.63
N SER A 53 -10.33 -32.68 5.55
CA SER A 53 -9.46 -32.24 6.65
C SER A 53 -10.21 -31.58 7.80
N GLY A 54 -11.50 -31.26 7.66
CA GLY A 54 -12.26 -30.47 8.63
C GLY A 54 -11.76 -29.02 8.73
N GLY A 55 -11.24 -28.46 7.62
CA GLY A 55 -10.83 -27.07 7.54
C GLY A 55 -12.02 -26.10 7.58
N ALA A 56 -11.76 -24.85 7.96
CA ALA A 56 -12.74 -23.77 7.84
C ALA A 56 -12.73 -23.20 6.40
N LEU A 57 -12.73 -21.88 6.26
CA LEU A 57 -12.76 -21.22 4.96
C LEU A 57 -11.35 -20.80 4.50
N SER A 58 -11.12 -20.80 3.19
CA SER A 58 -9.91 -20.24 2.58
C SER A 58 -10.20 -19.61 1.23
N THR A 59 -9.54 -18.49 0.94
CA THR A 59 -9.38 -18.02 -0.45
C THR A 59 -8.30 -18.86 -1.14
N LEU A 60 -8.29 -18.84 -2.47
CA LEU A 60 -7.27 -19.56 -3.25
C LEU A 60 -7.05 -18.87 -4.60
N THR A 61 -5.77 -18.61 -4.90
CA THR A 61 -5.30 -18.12 -6.20
C THR A 61 -4.22 -19.05 -6.70
N VAL A 62 -4.36 -19.54 -7.92
CA VAL A 62 -3.40 -20.47 -8.53
C VAL A 62 -3.09 -19.99 -9.93
N ALA A 63 -1.81 -20.04 -10.30
CA ALA A 63 -1.33 -19.65 -11.60
C ALA A 63 -0.44 -20.76 -12.18
N VAL A 64 -0.72 -21.17 -13.41
CA VAL A 64 0.09 -22.08 -14.21
C VAL A 64 0.70 -21.27 -15.34
N ILE A 65 2.03 -21.33 -15.45
CA ILE A 65 2.79 -20.61 -16.47
C ILE A 65 3.25 -21.63 -17.49
N ILE A 66 2.89 -21.42 -18.75
CA ILE A 66 3.26 -22.30 -19.86
C ILE A 66 3.82 -21.50 -21.04
N PRO A 67 4.87 -22.01 -21.71
CA PRO A 67 5.39 -21.38 -22.92
C PRO A 67 4.37 -21.50 -24.07
N LEU A 68 4.34 -20.51 -24.95
CA LEU A 68 3.54 -20.54 -26.17
C LEU A 68 4.38 -21.07 -27.35
N ASP A 69 3.71 -21.78 -28.25
CA ASP A 69 4.29 -22.34 -29.48
C ASP A 69 3.84 -21.56 -30.73
N GLY A 70 4.40 -21.90 -31.89
CA GLY A 70 4.05 -21.34 -33.19
C GLY A 70 4.42 -19.86 -33.33
N ASP A 71 3.48 -19.05 -33.82
CA ASP A 71 3.70 -17.61 -34.06
C ASP A 71 3.99 -16.79 -32.79
N ASN A 72 3.76 -17.38 -31.61
CA ASN A 72 4.03 -16.77 -30.31
C ASN A 72 5.25 -17.38 -29.59
N ALA A 73 6.10 -18.12 -30.31
CA ALA A 73 7.32 -18.69 -29.77
C ALA A 73 8.19 -17.62 -29.08
N GLY A 74 8.66 -17.93 -27.87
CA GLY A 74 9.43 -17.00 -27.02
C GLY A 74 8.57 -16.18 -26.04
N LYS A 75 7.24 -16.30 -26.08
CA LYS A 75 6.34 -15.77 -25.05
C LYS A 75 5.82 -16.89 -24.16
N SER A 76 5.42 -16.52 -22.95
CA SER A 76 4.70 -17.42 -22.04
C SER A 76 3.33 -16.85 -21.72
N VAL A 77 2.47 -17.69 -21.16
CA VAL A 77 1.16 -17.27 -20.71
C VAL A 77 0.92 -17.75 -19.29
N VAL A 78 0.35 -16.86 -18.48
CA VAL A 78 -0.14 -17.14 -17.13
C VAL A 78 -1.62 -17.48 -17.26
N CYS A 79 -1.96 -18.74 -17.03
CA CYS A 79 -3.34 -19.20 -16.85
C CYS A 79 -3.63 -19.23 -15.35
N ALA A 80 -4.63 -18.51 -14.88
CA ALA A 80 -4.94 -18.43 -13.47
C ALA A 80 -6.40 -18.75 -13.15
N CYS A 81 -6.61 -19.29 -11.95
CA CYS A 81 -7.92 -19.45 -11.32
C CYS A 81 -7.88 -18.79 -9.94
N ASN A 82 -8.92 -18.06 -9.59
CA ASN A 82 -9.02 -17.30 -8.36
C ASN A 82 -10.40 -17.39 -7.72
N VAL A 83 -10.45 -17.61 -6.41
CA VAL A 83 -11.61 -17.41 -5.54
C VAL A 83 -11.16 -16.59 -4.35
N GLY A 84 -11.87 -15.49 -4.09
CA GLY A 84 -11.56 -14.61 -2.98
C GLY A 84 -10.66 -13.42 -3.32
N ASP A 85 -9.98 -12.90 -2.30
CA ASP A 85 -9.23 -11.64 -2.32
C ASP A 85 -7.70 -11.77 -2.28
N SER A 86 -7.18 -12.98 -2.40
CA SER A 86 -5.76 -13.15 -2.76
C SER A 86 -5.61 -12.79 -4.23
N LEU A 87 -4.70 -11.86 -4.54
CA LEU A 87 -4.60 -11.24 -5.86
C LEU A 87 -3.30 -11.64 -6.56
N GLY A 88 -3.35 -11.61 -7.90
CA GLY A 88 -2.25 -11.98 -8.77
C GLY A 88 -1.87 -10.86 -9.72
N TYR A 89 -0.56 -10.65 -9.88
CA TYR A 89 0.01 -9.54 -10.64
C TYR A 89 1.15 -9.98 -11.56
N VAL A 90 1.35 -9.23 -12.63
CA VAL A 90 2.56 -9.25 -13.45
C VAL A 90 3.27 -7.92 -13.26
N TYR A 91 4.55 -7.96 -12.91
CA TYR A 91 5.45 -6.82 -13.00
C TYR A 91 6.30 -6.95 -14.26
N SER A 92 6.18 -5.96 -15.14
CA SER A 92 6.95 -5.85 -16.38
C SER A 92 7.70 -4.53 -16.39
N LYS A 93 8.95 -4.53 -16.85
CA LYS A 93 9.72 -3.29 -17.04
C LYS A 93 9.09 -2.39 -18.12
N THR A 94 8.37 -2.97 -19.06
CA THR A 94 7.73 -2.27 -20.18
C THR A 94 6.34 -1.75 -19.78
N TYR A 95 5.56 -2.57 -19.10
CA TYR A 95 4.13 -2.31 -18.85
C TYR A 95 3.79 -1.95 -17.41
N GLY A 96 4.77 -1.92 -16.50
CA GLY A 96 4.55 -1.69 -15.07
C GLY A 96 3.87 -2.89 -14.40
N VAL A 97 3.10 -2.62 -13.34
CA VAL A 97 2.34 -3.65 -12.62
C VAL A 97 0.92 -3.75 -13.17
N ARG A 98 0.51 -4.96 -13.53
CA ARG A 98 -0.85 -5.29 -14.01
C ARG A 98 -1.43 -6.40 -13.16
N GLU A 99 -2.70 -6.27 -12.76
CA GLU A 99 -3.40 -7.34 -12.06
C GLU A 99 -4.08 -8.30 -13.06
N PHE A 100 -3.84 -9.60 -12.93
CA PHE A 100 -4.52 -10.61 -13.75
C PHE A 100 -5.72 -11.26 -13.05
N THR A 101 -5.95 -10.95 -11.77
CA THR A 101 -7.13 -11.36 -10.99
C THR A 101 -8.26 -10.32 -10.99
N GLN A 102 -8.16 -9.26 -11.79
CA GLN A 102 -9.07 -8.11 -11.77
C GLN A 102 -10.55 -8.51 -11.95
N GLY A 103 -10.84 -9.60 -12.67
CA GLY A 103 -12.21 -10.09 -12.86
C GLY A 103 -12.91 -10.59 -11.58
N SER A 104 -12.16 -10.81 -10.49
CA SER A 104 -12.67 -11.31 -9.20
C SER A 104 -13.33 -10.24 -8.34
N HIS A 105 -13.32 -8.97 -8.78
CA HIS A 105 -13.94 -7.87 -8.05
C HIS A 105 -14.29 -6.70 -8.96
N ASP A 106 -15.31 -5.93 -8.58
CA ASP A 106 -15.65 -4.71 -9.27
C ASP A 106 -14.69 -3.58 -8.90
N ILE A 107 -13.77 -3.26 -9.80
CA ILE A 107 -12.81 -2.16 -9.62
C ILE A 107 -13.45 -0.77 -9.59
N THR A 108 -14.69 -0.61 -10.03
CA THR A 108 -15.39 0.68 -9.99
C THR A 108 -16.07 0.91 -8.63
N SER A 109 -16.37 -0.17 -7.91
CA SER A 109 -16.99 -0.16 -6.60
C SER A 109 -16.01 0.20 -5.48
N MET A 110 -16.56 0.73 -4.39
CA MET A 110 -15.83 0.91 -3.13
C MET A 110 -15.75 -0.41 -2.38
N ARG A 111 -14.70 -1.17 -2.69
CA ARG A 111 -14.43 -2.46 -2.06
C ARG A 111 -14.31 -2.35 -0.53
N ASP A 112 -15.06 -3.18 0.19
CA ASP A 112 -14.82 -3.46 1.60
C ASP A 112 -13.65 -4.45 1.72
N MET A 113 -12.54 -4.02 2.32
CA MET A 113 -11.34 -4.85 2.48
C MET A 113 -11.49 -5.96 3.53
N ARG A 114 -12.68 -6.11 4.13
CA ARG A 114 -13.01 -7.22 5.03
C ARG A 114 -13.77 -8.34 4.31
N ASP A 115 -14.25 -8.06 3.11
CA ASP A 115 -15.04 -9.00 2.33
C ASP A 115 -14.19 -9.62 1.22
N ALA A 116 -14.02 -10.93 1.32
CA ALA A 116 -13.29 -11.70 0.33
C ALA A 116 -14.09 -11.93 -0.96
N LEU A 117 -15.42 -11.74 -0.94
CA LEU A 117 -16.39 -11.99 -2.02
C LEU A 117 -16.55 -13.47 -2.44
N GLY A 118 -15.66 -14.35 -1.99
CA GLY A 118 -15.73 -15.78 -2.23
C GLY A 118 -14.70 -16.55 -1.41
N ALA A 119 -15.02 -17.82 -1.15
CA ALA A 119 -14.16 -18.72 -0.39
C ALA A 119 -14.47 -20.19 -0.70
N LEU A 120 -13.44 -21.02 -0.61
CA LEU A 120 -13.55 -22.47 -0.54
C LEU A 120 -13.78 -22.92 0.92
N GLY A 121 -14.18 -24.17 1.09
CA GLY A 121 -14.59 -24.74 2.37
C GLY A 121 -16.10 -24.63 2.63
N PRO A 122 -16.55 -25.00 3.84
CA PRO A 122 -17.96 -25.12 4.19
C PRO A 122 -18.62 -23.75 4.47
N VAL A 123 -18.85 -22.95 3.43
CA VAL A 123 -19.49 -21.61 3.56
C VAL A 123 -20.99 -21.74 3.84
N ASP A 124 -21.68 -22.55 3.02
CA ASP A 124 -23.09 -22.90 3.21
C ASP A 124 -23.24 -24.43 3.28
N GLY A 125 -23.20 -24.96 4.50
CA GLY A 125 -23.04 -26.41 4.71
C GLY A 125 -21.72 -26.88 4.12
N ASN A 126 -21.75 -27.82 3.19
CA ASN A 126 -20.55 -28.29 2.48
C ASN A 126 -20.30 -27.56 1.15
N LYS A 127 -20.95 -26.41 0.89
CA LYS A 127 -20.81 -25.69 -0.38
C LYS A 127 -19.84 -24.52 -0.27
N PRO A 128 -19.00 -24.27 -1.30
CA PRO A 128 -18.18 -23.08 -1.38
C PRO A 128 -18.99 -21.86 -1.83
N GLU A 129 -18.43 -20.67 -1.63
CA GLU A 129 -18.91 -19.41 -2.20
C GLU A 129 -18.05 -19.04 -3.41
N LEU A 130 -18.60 -19.21 -4.60
CA LEU A 130 -17.90 -19.03 -5.88
C LEU A 130 -18.36 -17.79 -6.64
N GLY A 131 -19.02 -16.84 -5.96
CA GLY A 131 -19.62 -15.64 -6.58
C GLY A 131 -18.63 -14.80 -7.37
N ASN A 132 -17.34 -14.87 -7.02
CA ASN A 132 -16.26 -14.16 -7.70
C ASN A 132 -15.19 -15.08 -8.34
N LEU A 133 -15.51 -16.36 -8.54
CA LEU A 133 -14.62 -17.30 -9.22
C LEU A 133 -14.22 -16.76 -10.59
N THR A 134 -12.92 -16.60 -10.83
CA THR A 134 -12.39 -15.99 -12.04
C THR A 134 -11.32 -16.87 -12.66
N LEU A 135 -11.44 -17.11 -13.97
CA LEU A 135 -10.36 -17.63 -14.80
C LEU A 135 -9.76 -16.49 -15.63
N SER A 136 -8.45 -16.43 -15.74
CA SER A 136 -7.77 -15.43 -16.57
C SER A 136 -6.57 -15.99 -17.31
N ILE A 137 -6.25 -15.32 -18.43
CA ILE A 137 -5.10 -15.61 -19.28
C ILE A 137 -4.35 -14.29 -19.49
N THR A 138 -3.06 -14.26 -19.17
CA THR A 138 -2.21 -13.08 -19.38
C THR A 138 -0.90 -13.47 -20.06
N VAL A 139 -0.61 -12.84 -21.19
CA VAL A 139 0.68 -13.01 -21.89
C VAL A 139 1.78 -12.29 -21.11
N VAL A 140 2.91 -12.97 -20.96
CA VAL A 140 4.12 -12.51 -20.27
C VAL A 140 5.36 -12.80 -21.11
N GLU A 141 6.37 -11.95 -20.97
CA GLU A 141 7.60 -12.01 -21.74
C GLU A 141 8.81 -12.24 -20.83
N GLN A 142 9.95 -12.60 -21.44
CA GLN A 142 11.19 -12.83 -20.71
C GLN A 142 11.55 -11.61 -19.82
N GLY A 143 11.87 -11.88 -18.56
CA GLY A 143 12.20 -10.87 -17.56
C GLY A 143 11.00 -10.23 -16.86
N ASP A 144 9.77 -10.58 -17.22
CA ASP A 144 8.59 -10.27 -16.39
C ASP A 144 8.61 -11.12 -15.11
N ILE A 145 8.01 -10.60 -14.03
CA ILE A 145 7.85 -11.32 -12.76
C ILE A 145 6.36 -11.46 -12.46
N VAL A 146 5.88 -12.69 -12.40
CA VAL A 146 4.52 -13.05 -11.97
C VAL A 146 4.53 -13.24 -10.47
N PHE A 147 3.59 -12.65 -9.74
CA PHE A 147 3.52 -12.83 -8.29
C PHE A 147 2.08 -12.87 -7.78
N LEU A 148 1.89 -13.68 -6.73
CA LEU A 148 0.65 -13.86 -5.99
C LEU A 148 0.82 -13.30 -4.58
N THR A 149 -0.22 -12.67 -4.06
CA THR A 149 -0.20 -12.04 -2.75
C THR A 149 -1.48 -12.32 -1.97
N SER A 150 -1.36 -12.54 -0.66
CA SER A 150 -2.51 -12.41 0.23
C SER A 150 -2.92 -10.94 0.42
N ASP A 151 -4.12 -10.73 0.93
CA ASP A 151 -4.68 -9.43 1.34
C ASP A 151 -3.79 -8.68 2.36
N GLY A 152 -3.10 -9.41 3.26
CA GLY A 152 -2.11 -8.85 4.18
C GLY A 152 -0.92 -8.18 3.49
N ILE A 153 -0.73 -8.41 2.19
CA ILE A 153 0.23 -7.68 1.34
C ILE A 153 -0.50 -6.67 0.45
N SER A 154 -1.44 -7.12 -0.39
CA SER A 154 -2.05 -6.28 -1.44
C SER A 154 -2.81 -5.08 -0.86
N ASP A 155 -3.57 -5.25 0.23
CA ASP A 155 -4.34 -4.16 0.84
C ASP A 155 -3.45 -3.05 1.38
N ASN A 156 -2.20 -3.35 1.73
CA ASN A 156 -1.28 -2.33 2.24
C ASN A 156 -0.84 -1.33 1.16
N PHE A 157 -1.04 -1.65 -0.12
CA PHE A 157 -0.82 -0.74 -1.25
C PHE A 157 -2.01 0.18 -1.51
N ASP A 158 -3.20 -0.20 -1.04
CA ASP A 158 -4.42 0.57 -1.20
C ASP A 158 -4.32 1.97 -0.57
N PRO A 159 -4.76 3.03 -1.27
CA PRO A 159 -4.57 4.39 -0.79
C PRO A 159 -5.41 4.78 0.43
N VAL A 160 -6.55 4.11 0.64
CA VAL A 160 -7.42 4.31 1.79
C VAL A 160 -6.89 3.55 3.01
N VAL A 161 -6.44 2.30 2.81
CA VAL A 161 -5.76 1.51 3.86
C VAL A 161 -4.45 2.19 4.28
N GLY A 162 -3.70 2.75 3.33
CA GLY A 162 -2.47 3.48 3.59
C GLY A 162 -2.66 4.88 4.18
N LYS A 163 -3.91 5.36 4.33
CA LYS A 163 -4.27 6.67 4.91
C LYS A 163 -3.62 7.86 4.21
N PHE A 164 -3.52 7.81 2.88
CA PHE A 164 -3.08 8.96 2.07
C PHE A 164 -4.12 9.38 1.01
N ALA A 165 -5.25 8.69 0.94
CA ALA A 165 -6.48 9.12 0.29
C ALA A 165 -7.70 8.67 1.11
N GLU A 166 -8.86 9.21 0.78
CA GLU A 166 -10.16 8.81 1.32
C GLU A 166 -11.10 8.38 0.19
N ALA A 167 -12.04 7.48 0.50
CA ALA A 167 -13.03 7.03 -0.46
C ALA A 167 -14.03 8.15 -0.77
N LEU A 168 -14.24 8.46 -2.05
CA LEU A 168 -15.33 9.31 -2.50
C LEU A 168 -16.66 8.55 -2.32
N THR A 169 -17.40 8.91 -1.29
CA THR A 169 -18.75 8.41 -0.99
C THR A 169 -19.80 9.47 -1.31
N SER A 170 -21.07 9.08 -1.44
CA SER A 170 -22.20 10.01 -1.63
C SER A 170 -22.26 11.12 -0.56
N ASP A 171 -21.78 10.80 0.65
CA ASP A 171 -21.85 11.67 1.82
C ASP A 171 -20.58 12.54 1.98
N SER A 172 -19.63 12.43 1.05
CA SER A 172 -18.39 13.19 1.09
C SER A 172 -18.66 14.69 0.84
N VAL A 173 -18.55 15.51 1.88
CA VAL A 173 -18.65 16.97 1.76
C VAL A 173 -17.47 17.50 0.95
N ILE A 174 -17.73 17.85 -0.31
CA ILE A 174 -16.74 18.49 -1.18
C ILE A 174 -16.61 19.95 -0.72
N GLU A 175 -15.49 20.34 -0.10
CA GLU A 175 -15.20 21.76 0.14
C GLU A 175 -14.68 22.43 -1.15
N PRO A 176 -15.42 23.38 -1.77
CA PRO A 176 -14.88 24.18 -2.84
C PRO A 176 -14.00 25.28 -2.24
N ARG A 177 -12.69 25.05 -2.14
CA ARG A 177 -11.77 26.16 -1.86
C ARG A 177 -11.69 27.09 -3.07
N LEU A 178 -12.44 28.19 -3.04
CA LEU A 178 -12.18 29.37 -3.86
C LEU A 178 -10.77 29.86 -3.51
N ALA A 179 -9.91 30.01 -4.52
CA ALA A 179 -8.55 30.45 -4.31
C ALA A 179 -8.58 31.86 -3.66
N SER A 180 -7.84 32.05 -2.56
CA SER A 180 -7.63 33.38 -1.99
C SER A 180 -7.00 34.25 -3.07
N LYS A 181 -7.70 35.32 -3.48
CA LYS A 181 -7.20 36.33 -4.41
C LYS A 181 -5.84 36.82 -3.91
N ARG A 182 -4.76 36.44 -4.59
CA ARG A 182 -3.45 37.07 -4.43
C ARG A 182 -3.63 38.55 -4.78
N GLN A 183 -3.61 39.40 -3.77
CA GLN A 183 -3.65 40.84 -3.94
C GLN A 183 -2.28 41.28 -4.45
N ASN A 184 -2.11 41.29 -5.77
CA ASN A 184 -0.95 41.92 -6.40
C ASN A 184 -1.04 43.42 -6.15
N LYS A 185 -0.08 43.95 -5.40
CA LYS A 185 0.07 45.37 -5.10
C LYS A 185 1.14 45.92 -6.04
N SER A 186 0.71 46.50 -7.16
CA SER A 186 1.58 47.29 -8.05
C SER A 186 0.81 48.49 -8.60
N THR A 187 1.29 49.69 -8.21
CA THR A 187 1.34 50.95 -8.97
C THR A 187 0.05 51.63 -9.46
N SER A 188 -0.31 52.68 -8.68
CA SER A 188 -0.56 54.09 -9.09
C SER A 188 -1.55 54.43 -10.21
N ALA A 189 -2.62 55.17 -9.90
CA ALA A 189 -2.69 56.63 -10.09
C ALA A 189 -4.10 57.22 -9.78
N ILE A 190 -4.10 58.48 -9.30
CA ILE A 190 -5.16 59.52 -9.28
C ILE A 190 -6.32 59.38 -8.27
N PRO A 191 -6.44 60.31 -7.29
CA PRO A 191 -7.62 60.49 -6.47
C PRO A 191 -8.53 61.60 -7.01
N SER A 192 -9.83 61.32 -7.13
CA SER A 192 -10.87 62.35 -7.24
C SER A 192 -11.58 62.52 -5.90
N THR A 193 -11.69 63.79 -5.54
CA THR A 193 -12.30 64.43 -4.38
C THR A 193 -13.79 64.12 -4.22
N ARG A 194 -14.31 64.11 -2.97
CA ARG A 194 -15.31 65.09 -2.44
C ARG A 194 -15.83 64.71 -1.03
N HIS A 195 -15.81 65.70 -0.12
CA HIS A 195 -16.61 66.01 1.10
C HIS A 195 -17.27 64.88 1.93
N GLU A 196 -17.32 64.89 3.28
CA GLU A 196 -17.52 66.01 4.23
C GLU A 196 -17.15 65.58 5.68
N ARG A 197 -16.83 66.57 6.53
CA ARG A 197 -16.53 66.53 8.00
C ARG A 197 -17.76 67.10 8.77
N PRO A 198 -17.84 67.20 10.14
CA PRO A 198 -16.75 67.30 11.14
C PRO A 198 -16.99 66.67 12.56
N GLY A 199 -15.95 66.72 13.42
CA GLY A 199 -16.02 66.64 14.89
C GLY A 199 -14.71 66.12 15.55
N ILE A 200 -13.67 66.96 15.76
CA ILE A 200 -13.15 67.56 17.03
C ILE A 200 -12.49 66.51 18.00
N GLY A 201 -11.25 66.58 18.50
CA GLY A 201 -10.16 67.59 18.47
C GLY A 201 -8.85 67.15 19.23
N HIS A 202 -7.84 68.06 19.23
CA HIS A 202 -6.59 68.21 20.04
C HIS A 202 -5.40 67.18 19.92
N LEU A 203 -4.21 67.51 19.35
CA LEU A 203 -3.00 68.26 19.85
C LEU A 203 -2.13 67.42 20.85
N THR A 204 -0.80 67.21 20.81
CA THR A 204 0.42 67.91 20.30
C THR A 204 1.66 66.95 20.13
N ASN A 205 2.66 67.38 19.34
CA ASN A 205 4.04 66.83 19.11
C ASN A 205 5.03 67.20 20.28
N PRO A 206 6.39 66.99 20.28
CA PRO A 206 7.35 66.40 19.29
C PRO A 206 8.52 65.52 19.87
N ALA A 207 9.39 64.92 19.00
CA ALA A 207 10.88 65.00 19.02
C ALA A 207 11.62 63.79 18.36
N HIS A 208 12.61 64.07 17.50
CA HIS A 208 13.61 63.18 16.86
C HIS A 208 14.98 63.24 17.59
N PRO A 209 15.95 62.30 17.39
CA PRO A 209 16.99 62.38 16.30
C PRO A 209 17.42 60.99 15.72
N ILE A 210 17.65 60.76 14.41
CA ILE A 210 18.84 60.95 13.51
C ILE A 210 20.12 60.11 13.82
N ARG A 211 20.33 59.02 13.03
CA ARG A 211 21.51 58.45 12.25
C ARG A 211 23.00 58.61 12.73
N PRO A 212 24.06 57.88 12.23
CA PRO A 212 24.23 57.09 10.97
C PRO A 212 25.12 55.77 11.05
N PRO A 213 25.52 55.12 9.91
CA PRO A 213 26.01 53.72 9.80
C PRO A 213 27.48 53.55 9.29
N ARG A 214 27.99 52.30 9.17
CA ARG A 214 29.12 51.82 8.29
C ARG A 214 29.44 50.33 8.58
N THR A 215 30.03 49.44 7.77
CA THR A 215 30.32 49.26 6.32
C THR A 215 30.89 47.83 6.11
N LYS A 216 30.81 47.36 4.85
CA LYS A 216 31.33 46.13 4.21
C LYS A 216 32.86 45.91 4.28
N LYS A 217 33.30 44.66 4.04
CA LYS A 217 34.32 44.19 3.03
C LYS A 217 34.54 42.66 3.21
N THR A 218 34.31 41.77 2.22
CA THR A 218 35.21 41.30 1.12
C THR A 218 36.57 40.78 1.62
N ALA A 219 37.19 39.69 1.16
CA ALA A 219 36.97 38.72 0.07
C ALA A 219 38.07 37.63 0.19
N THR A 220 38.00 36.59 -0.67
CA THR A 220 39.11 35.74 -1.20
C THR A 220 39.92 34.89 -0.21
N GLY A 221 40.36 33.67 -0.50
CA GLY A 221 40.30 32.84 -1.70
C GLY A 221 41.29 31.66 -1.55
N LEU A 222 40.96 30.55 -2.22
CA LEU A 222 41.85 29.62 -2.94
C LEU A 222 42.90 28.72 -2.25
N THR A 223 42.85 27.46 -2.69
CA THR A 223 43.92 26.47 -2.98
C THR A 223 44.47 25.54 -1.89
N GLY A 224 44.58 24.25 -2.25
CA GLY A 224 45.69 23.38 -1.85
C GLY A 224 45.35 22.14 -1.04
N ALA A 225 45.13 21.00 -1.69
CA ALA A 225 45.48 19.67 -1.16
C ALA A 225 47.02 19.46 -1.30
N PRO A 226 47.70 18.38 -0.80
CA PRO A 226 47.18 17.11 -0.27
C PRO A 226 47.93 16.48 0.94
N ALA A 227 47.38 15.35 1.43
CA ALA A 227 48.00 14.16 2.03
C ALA A 227 49.07 14.29 3.15
N SER A 228 48.79 13.68 4.32
CA SER A 228 49.47 12.43 4.76
C SER A 228 49.17 12.08 6.24
N ALA A 229 49.02 10.76 6.44
CA ALA A 229 49.48 9.94 7.58
C ALA A 229 48.97 10.18 9.02
N MET A 230 48.28 9.12 9.49
CA MET A 230 48.52 8.38 10.75
C MET A 230 47.95 8.88 12.09
N SER A 231 46.99 8.08 12.55
CA SER A 231 46.95 7.39 13.85
C SER A 231 46.14 7.99 15.00
N SER A 232 45.50 7.05 15.71
CA SER A 232 45.00 7.12 17.09
C SER A 232 43.76 7.99 17.34
N ASN A 233 42.59 7.35 17.47
CA ASN A 233 42.11 6.88 18.77
C ASN A 233 40.68 6.35 18.64
N ALA A 234 40.47 5.17 19.20
CA ALA A 234 39.16 4.59 19.41
C ALA A 234 38.49 5.31 20.58
N GLU A 235 37.41 6.05 20.33
CA GLU A 235 36.46 6.42 21.36
C GLU A 235 35.01 6.24 20.88
N ASN A 236 34.27 5.54 21.74
CA ASN A 236 32.84 5.29 21.78
C ASN A 236 31.94 6.26 21.00
N ILE A 237 31.28 5.75 19.95
CA ILE A 237 30.06 6.35 19.42
C ILE A 237 28.95 5.30 19.52
N ALA A 238 28.02 5.55 20.44
CA ALA A 238 26.75 4.86 20.55
C ALA A 238 26.03 4.87 19.19
N PRO A 239 25.42 3.76 18.72
CA PRO A 239 24.76 3.74 17.43
C PRO A 239 23.58 4.71 17.46
N SER A 240 23.75 5.84 16.77
CA SER A 240 22.70 6.83 16.61
C SER A 240 21.50 6.15 15.93
N ARG A 241 20.38 6.14 16.67
CA ARG A 241 19.07 5.64 16.24
C ARG A 241 18.75 6.23 14.85
N PRO A 242 18.41 5.40 13.83
CA PRO A 242 18.03 5.92 12.53
C PRO A 242 16.87 6.90 12.69
N LYS A 243 17.05 8.15 12.24
CA LYS A 243 15.97 9.12 12.14
C LYS A 243 15.03 8.65 11.03
N TYR A 244 13.85 8.21 11.44
CA TYR A 244 12.78 7.72 10.58
C TYR A 244 12.35 8.83 9.61
N MET A 245 12.69 8.68 8.33
CA MET A 245 12.01 9.38 7.26
C MET A 245 10.78 8.56 6.87
N ARG A 246 9.61 9.20 6.91
CA ARG A 246 8.38 8.75 6.26
C ARG A 246 8.75 8.27 4.85
N SER A 247 8.31 7.08 4.44
CA SER A 247 8.55 6.56 3.09
C SER A 247 8.18 7.63 2.06
N HIS A 248 9.19 8.24 1.44
CA HIS A 248 9.03 9.17 0.34
C HIS A 248 8.80 8.36 -0.95
N THR A 249 7.72 7.59 -1.00
CA THR A 249 7.11 7.24 -2.29
C THR A 249 6.37 8.48 -2.77
N VAL A 250 7.12 9.54 -3.07
CA VAL A 250 6.58 10.70 -3.77
C VAL A 250 6.43 10.23 -5.21
N ILE A 251 5.18 10.08 -5.65
CA ILE A 251 4.86 10.01 -7.07
C ILE A 251 5.28 11.37 -7.63
N GLU A 252 6.51 11.48 -8.12
CA GLU A 252 6.92 12.66 -8.87
C GLU A 252 6.08 12.69 -10.14
N PRO A 253 5.30 13.76 -10.40
CA PRO A 253 4.62 13.88 -11.67
C PRO A 253 5.68 13.86 -12.76
N ARG A 254 5.70 12.81 -13.60
CA ARG A 254 6.52 12.75 -14.81
C ARG A 254 6.41 14.10 -15.53
N ASN A 255 7.54 14.73 -15.80
CA ASN A 255 7.62 15.93 -16.63
C ASN A 255 7.10 15.60 -18.02
N SER A 256 5.79 15.72 -18.23
CA SER A 256 5.19 15.68 -19.55
C SER A 256 5.70 16.89 -20.31
N THR A 257 6.20 16.62 -21.51
CA THR A 257 6.52 17.58 -22.56
C THR A 257 5.60 18.80 -22.53
N LYS A 258 6.21 19.99 -22.60
CA LYS A 258 5.59 21.31 -22.53
C LYS A 258 4.26 21.37 -23.30
N VAL A 259 3.14 21.20 -22.59
CA VAL A 259 1.82 21.60 -23.08
C VAL A 259 1.70 23.09 -22.85
N SER A 260 1.58 23.83 -23.94
CA SER A 260 1.27 25.26 -23.96
C SER A 260 -0.07 25.51 -23.25
N SER A 261 -0.06 26.48 -22.32
CA SER A 261 -1.17 27.01 -21.52
C SER A 261 -1.70 26.15 -20.35
N PRO A 262 -1.67 26.65 -19.10
CA PRO A 262 -2.32 25.96 -17.98
C PRO A 262 -3.82 26.25 -18.05
N GLY A 263 -4.59 25.26 -18.51
CA GLY A 263 -6.00 25.17 -18.13
C GLY A 263 -6.15 25.11 -16.60
N PRO A 264 -7.35 25.35 -16.04
CA PRO A 264 -7.54 25.32 -14.60
C PRO A 264 -7.11 23.95 -14.08
N LEU A 265 -6.08 23.91 -13.21
CA LEU A 265 -5.68 22.72 -12.47
C LEU A 265 -6.95 22.06 -11.94
N MET A 266 -7.26 20.86 -12.44
CA MET A 266 -8.42 20.10 -11.98
C MET A 266 -8.31 19.99 -10.46
N LYS A 267 -9.19 20.67 -9.73
CA LYS A 267 -9.23 20.63 -8.28
C LYS A 267 -9.76 19.25 -7.91
N PHE A 268 -8.85 18.32 -7.59
CA PHE A 268 -9.25 17.03 -7.06
C PHE A 268 -10.07 17.26 -5.78
N PRO A 269 -11.21 16.57 -5.63
CA PRO A 269 -12.01 16.68 -4.42
C PRO A 269 -11.16 16.24 -3.22
N ARG A 270 -11.30 16.94 -2.10
CA ARG A 270 -10.55 16.66 -0.86
C ARG A 270 -11.50 16.57 0.32
N SER A 271 -11.17 15.71 1.26
CA SER A 271 -11.87 15.61 2.53
C SER A 271 -11.58 16.82 3.42
N PRO A 272 -12.34 17.01 4.52
CA PRO A 272 -12.03 18.02 5.55
C PRO A 272 -10.62 17.85 6.16
N ALA A 273 -10.08 16.63 6.17
CA ALA A 273 -8.71 16.36 6.60
C ALA A 273 -7.65 16.75 5.53
N GLY A 274 -8.08 17.25 4.37
CA GLY A 274 -7.22 17.66 3.26
C GLY A 274 -6.70 16.51 2.40
N LEU A 275 -7.16 15.27 2.65
CA LEU A 275 -6.78 14.10 1.86
C LEU A 275 -7.55 14.07 0.53
N PRO A 276 -6.93 13.59 -0.57
CA PRO A 276 -7.63 13.44 -1.84
C PRO A 276 -8.75 12.41 -1.71
N LEU A 277 -9.91 12.74 -2.25
CA LEU A 277 -11.03 11.81 -2.41
C LEU A 277 -10.87 11.07 -3.74
N VAL A 278 -10.89 9.75 -3.70
CA VAL A 278 -10.67 8.88 -4.87
C VAL A 278 -11.89 8.02 -5.13
N THR A 279 -12.20 7.72 -6.39
CA THR A 279 -13.20 6.72 -6.78
C THR A 279 -12.65 5.29 -6.66
N GLY A 280 -13.49 4.25 -6.78
CA GLY A 280 -13.02 2.85 -6.82
C GLY A 280 -11.97 2.63 -7.92
N ALA A 281 -12.24 3.11 -9.13
CA ALA A 281 -11.30 2.96 -10.25
C ALA A 281 -9.95 3.68 -10.01
N GLN A 282 -10.00 4.87 -9.40
CA GLN A 282 -8.77 5.60 -9.02
C GLN A 282 -8.02 4.89 -7.90
N ARG A 283 -8.73 4.32 -6.92
CA ARG A 283 -8.19 3.54 -5.81
C ARG A 283 -7.41 2.32 -6.32
N HIS A 284 -8.00 1.54 -7.24
CA HIS A 284 -7.32 0.42 -7.89
C HIS A 284 -6.08 0.88 -8.68
N LYS A 285 -6.21 1.92 -9.52
CA LYS A 285 -5.08 2.43 -10.31
C LYS A 285 -3.92 2.93 -9.44
N LEU A 286 -4.20 3.64 -8.35
CA LEU A 286 -3.18 4.10 -7.40
C LEU A 286 -2.50 2.93 -6.68
N THR A 287 -3.21 1.85 -6.42
CA THR A 287 -2.65 0.62 -5.85
C THR A 287 -1.59 0.03 -6.77
N LEU A 288 -1.90 -0.12 -8.07
CA LEU A 288 -0.95 -0.63 -9.07
C LEU A 288 0.27 0.28 -9.23
N LEU A 289 0.05 1.61 -9.30
CA LEU A 289 1.14 2.58 -9.39
C LEU A 289 2.07 2.51 -8.19
N ARG A 290 1.52 2.29 -6.99
CA ARG A 290 2.32 2.20 -5.76
C ARG A 290 3.10 0.89 -5.67
N LEU A 291 2.53 -0.21 -6.15
CA LEU A 291 3.27 -1.47 -6.36
C LEU A 291 4.41 -1.24 -7.33
N GLU A 292 4.14 -0.64 -8.49
CA GLU A 292 5.14 -0.32 -9.51
C GLU A 292 6.27 0.58 -8.96
N ASP A 293 5.93 1.64 -8.23
CA ASP A 293 6.90 2.54 -7.61
C ASP A 293 7.80 1.78 -6.63
N LEU A 294 7.25 0.91 -5.78
CA LEU A 294 8.04 0.10 -4.86
C LEU A 294 8.98 -0.84 -5.62
N LEU A 295 8.53 -1.44 -6.71
CA LEU A 295 9.36 -2.37 -7.49
C LEU A 295 10.41 -1.66 -8.35
N ASN A 296 10.15 -0.44 -8.81
CA ASN A 296 11.09 0.36 -9.58
C ASN A 296 12.13 1.07 -8.70
N TYR A 297 11.71 1.54 -7.53
CA TYR A 297 12.49 2.48 -6.70
C TYR A 297 12.85 1.93 -5.31
N GLY A 298 12.27 0.81 -4.90
CA GLY A 298 12.42 0.30 -3.54
C GLY A 298 11.86 1.25 -2.47
N ILE A 299 12.00 0.86 -1.22
CA ILE A 299 11.44 1.62 -0.08
C ILE A 299 12.13 2.98 0.11
N ASN A 300 13.41 3.07 -0.23
CA ASN A 300 14.26 4.25 -0.01
C ASN A 300 14.46 5.09 -1.28
N GLY A 301 13.79 4.79 -2.39
CA GLY A 301 13.91 5.56 -3.63
C GLY A 301 15.20 5.31 -4.44
N THR A 302 15.84 4.15 -4.28
CA THR A 302 16.97 3.74 -5.13
C THR A 302 16.48 3.48 -6.55
N LEU A 303 17.03 4.17 -7.56
CA LEU A 303 16.71 4.00 -9.00
C LEU A 303 17.20 2.65 -9.57
N LYS A 304 16.78 1.52 -9.00
CA LYS A 304 17.14 0.18 -9.43
C LYS A 304 15.88 -0.69 -9.47
N PRO A 305 15.31 -0.90 -10.68
CA PRO A 305 14.19 -1.79 -10.86
C PRO A 305 14.47 -3.19 -10.30
N CYS A 306 13.44 -3.80 -9.71
CA CYS A 306 13.51 -5.17 -9.25
C CYS A 306 13.75 -6.09 -10.44
N THR A 307 14.69 -7.01 -10.31
CA THR A 307 15.05 -7.95 -11.39
C THR A 307 14.99 -9.39 -10.96
N SER A 308 14.50 -9.70 -9.75
CA SER A 308 14.37 -11.09 -9.31
C SER A 308 13.15 -11.30 -8.42
N ALA A 309 12.54 -12.48 -8.55
CA ALA A 309 11.40 -12.90 -7.74
C ALA A 309 11.70 -12.80 -6.23
N MET A 310 12.89 -13.21 -5.80
CA MET A 310 13.32 -13.12 -4.40
C MET A 310 13.33 -11.67 -3.89
N LYS A 311 13.88 -10.74 -4.69
CA LYS A 311 13.94 -9.33 -4.29
C LYS A 311 12.54 -8.70 -4.24
N LEU A 312 11.65 -9.09 -5.15
CA LEU A 312 10.25 -8.67 -5.15
C LEU A 312 9.56 -9.10 -3.86
N CYS A 313 9.65 -10.39 -3.50
CA CYS A 313 9.08 -10.90 -2.25
C CYS A 313 9.58 -10.12 -1.02
N GLN A 314 10.89 -9.87 -0.96
CA GLN A 314 11.49 -9.12 0.15
C GLN A 314 10.93 -7.69 0.23
N LEU A 315 10.84 -6.98 -0.90
CA LEU A 315 10.32 -5.60 -0.95
C LEU A 315 8.86 -5.52 -0.50
N LEU A 316 8.00 -6.42 -0.97
CA LEU A 316 6.59 -6.44 -0.61
C LEU A 316 6.39 -6.71 0.90
N VAL A 317 7.11 -7.69 1.45
CA VAL A 317 7.04 -8.02 2.88
C VAL A 317 7.60 -6.89 3.74
N ASP A 318 8.74 -6.29 3.36
CA ASP A 318 9.34 -5.17 4.10
C ASP A 318 8.43 -3.94 4.09
N PHE A 319 7.79 -3.67 2.97
CA PHE A 319 6.82 -2.59 2.87
C PHE A 319 5.60 -2.83 3.77
N ALA A 320 5.00 -4.02 3.74
CA ALA A 320 3.88 -4.38 4.61
C ALA A 320 4.26 -4.28 6.10
N LYS A 321 5.47 -4.75 6.47
CA LYS A 321 6.01 -4.58 7.82
C LYS A 321 6.17 -3.11 8.20
N MET A 322 6.69 -2.27 7.29
CA MET A 322 6.95 -0.86 7.55
C MET A 322 5.65 -0.07 7.74
N ILE A 323 4.69 -0.20 6.83
CA ILE A 323 3.43 0.57 6.88
C ILE A 323 2.57 0.19 8.10
N THR A 324 2.64 -1.08 8.54
CA THR A 324 1.90 -1.57 9.71
C THR A 324 2.62 -1.36 11.05
N ALA A 325 3.85 -0.82 11.06
CA ALA A 325 4.69 -0.73 12.26
C ALA A 325 4.01 0.00 13.42
N ALA A 326 3.27 1.07 13.15
CA ALA A 326 2.56 1.82 14.18
C ALA A 326 1.43 0.98 14.82
N LYS A 327 0.67 0.22 14.02
CA LYS A 327 -0.38 -0.67 14.52
C LYS A 327 0.19 -1.79 15.39
N ARG A 328 1.29 -2.43 14.94
CA ARG A 328 1.97 -3.47 15.72
C ARG A 328 2.43 -2.93 17.07
N LYS A 329 3.09 -1.78 17.07
CA LYS A 329 3.55 -1.13 18.31
C LYS A 329 2.42 -0.83 19.30
N VAL A 330 1.25 -0.42 18.81
CA VAL A 330 0.07 -0.18 19.67
C VAL A 330 -0.47 -1.48 20.27
N LEU A 331 -0.49 -2.59 19.52
CA LEU A 331 -0.94 -3.89 20.03
C LEU A 331 0.06 -4.57 20.96
N GLU A 332 1.32 -4.17 20.90
CA GLU A 332 2.42 -4.63 21.75
C GLU A 332 2.56 -3.80 23.04
N GLN A 333 1.68 -2.83 23.28
CA GLN A 333 1.67 -2.00 24.49
C GLN A 333 1.40 -2.83 25.76
N ARG A 334 2.08 -2.48 26.86
CA ARG A 334 2.06 -3.19 28.15
C ARG A 334 0.67 -3.28 28.75
N GLU A 335 -0.15 -2.26 28.54
CA GLU A 335 -1.56 -2.16 28.96
C GLU A 335 -2.45 -3.24 28.32
N SER A 336 -2.00 -3.88 27.23
CA SER A 336 -2.70 -5.01 26.60
C SER A 336 -2.48 -6.34 27.32
N TYR A 337 -1.49 -6.42 28.22
CA TYR A 337 -1.04 -7.64 28.87
C TYR A 337 -1.17 -7.61 30.39
N VAL A 338 -1.20 -6.41 30.99
CA VAL A 338 -1.19 -6.23 32.44
C VAL A 338 -2.36 -5.36 32.90
N LYS A 339 -2.95 -5.69 34.04
CA LYS A 339 -3.96 -4.87 34.73
C LYS A 339 -3.44 -4.44 36.10
N LEU A 340 -3.86 -3.26 36.55
CA LEU A 340 -3.55 -2.76 37.89
C LEU A 340 -4.63 -3.17 38.88
N VAL A 341 -4.28 -4.04 39.83
CA VAL A 341 -5.16 -4.54 40.89
C VAL A 341 -4.69 -3.98 42.24
N PRO A 342 -5.56 -3.37 43.06
CA PRO A 342 -5.19 -2.95 44.41
C PRO A 342 -4.89 -4.17 45.29
N ASP A 343 -3.81 -4.10 46.06
CA ASP A 343 -3.49 -5.08 47.11
C ASP A 343 -4.30 -4.82 48.39
N GLU A 344 -4.09 -5.66 49.40
CA GLU A 344 -4.77 -5.59 50.71
C GLU A 344 -4.54 -4.25 51.45
N HIS A 345 -3.53 -3.48 51.05
CA HIS A 345 -3.20 -2.16 51.58
C HIS A 345 -3.61 -1.02 50.63
N GLY A 346 -4.36 -1.32 49.57
CA GLY A 346 -4.83 -0.33 48.58
C GLY A 346 -3.77 0.10 47.55
N ILE A 347 -2.58 -0.51 47.55
CA ILE A 347 -1.51 -0.20 46.60
C ILE A 347 -1.77 -0.95 45.31
N ARG A 348 -1.82 -0.22 44.19
CA ARG A 348 -2.07 -0.81 42.87
C ARG A 348 -0.82 -1.57 42.40
N ARG A 349 -0.94 -2.89 42.26
CA ARG A 349 0.10 -3.75 41.70
C ARG A 349 -0.29 -4.23 40.30
N GLU A 350 0.72 -4.41 39.49
CA GLU A 350 0.61 -4.99 38.16
C GLU A 350 0.38 -6.50 38.27
N VAL A 351 -0.70 -6.98 37.66
CA VAL A 351 -1.04 -8.40 37.56
C VAL A 351 -1.24 -8.75 36.09
N GLU A 352 -0.58 -9.81 35.64
CA GLU A 352 -0.73 -10.28 34.27
C GLU A 352 -2.17 -10.73 33.99
N MET A 353 -2.70 -10.28 32.85
CA MET A 353 -4.02 -10.67 32.39
C MET A 353 -3.99 -12.08 31.80
N ASN A 354 -5.04 -12.86 32.05
CA ASN A 354 -5.19 -14.16 31.36
C ASN A 354 -5.49 -13.95 29.86
N ARG A 355 -5.40 -15.03 29.06
CA ARG A 355 -5.60 -14.95 27.59
C ARG A 355 -6.93 -14.32 27.17
N LEU A 356 -8.01 -14.58 27.92
CA LEU A 356 -9.34 -14.03 27.63
C LEU A 356 -9.38 -12.51 27.88
N GLN A 357 -8.80 -12.07 29.00
CA GLN A 357 -8.68 -10.65 29.35
C GLN A 357 -7.79 -9.90 28.35
N GLN A 358 -6.64 -10.48 27.97
CA GLN A 358 -5.77 -9.92 26.93
C GLN A 358 -6.47 -9.79 25.57
N ARG A 359 -7.30 -10.78 25.20
CA ARG A 359 -8.10 -10.74 23.97
C ARG A 359 -9.12 -9.60 24.04
N GLY A 360 -9.82 -9.44 25.17
CA GLY A 360 -10.76 -8.34 25.38
C GLY A 360 -10.10 -6.96 25.36
N ALA A 361 -8.92 -6.82 25.99
CA ALA A 361 -8.16 -5.57 25.98
C ALA A 361 -7.71 -5.18 24.57
N ARG A 362 -7.11 -6.12 23.83
CA ARG A 362 -6.69 -5.90 22.44
C ARG A 362 -7.86 -5.59 21.52
N ARG A 363 -9.01 -6.26 21.71
CA ARG A 363 -10.24 -5.95 20.96
C ARG A 363 -10.66 -4.49 21.13
N ARG A 364 -10.68 -3.97 22.37
CA ARG A 364 -11.01 -2.55 22.63
C ARG A 364 -10.03 -1.58 21.97
N ILE A 365 -8.75 -1.93 21.95
CA ILE A 365 -7.72 -1.12 21.25
C ILE A 365 -8.00 -1.09 19.75
N VAL A 366 -8.26 -2.26 19.15
CA VAL A 366 -8.55 -2.39 17.70
C VAL A 366 -9.83 -1.64 17.31
N GLU A 367 -10.85 -1.69 18.15
CA GLU A 367 -12.12 -0.97 17.96
C GLU A 367 -11.99 0.54 18.22
N GLY A 368 -10.90 0.99 18.84
CA GLY A 368 -10.64 2.40 19.14
C GLY A 368 -10.27 3.23 17.92
N SER A 369 -10.74 4.48 17.88
CA SER A 369 -10.50 5.43 16.78
C SER A 369 -9.02 5.66 16.49
N THR A 370 -8.18 5.71 17.53
CA THR A 370 -6.73 5.85 17.39
C THR A 370 -6.14 4.72 16.55
N PHE A 371 -6.52 3.46 16.81
CA PHE A 371 -5.99 2.32 16.05
C PHE A 371 -6.50 2.33 14.60
N GLN A 372 -7.77 2.68 14.39
CA GLN A 372 -8.37 2.76 13.06
C GLN A 372 -7.80 3.88 12.18
N SER A 373 -7.31 4.96 12.80
CA SER A 373 -6.64 6.07 12.09
C SER A 373 -5.22 5.74 11.62
N LEU A 374 -4.58 4.71 12.17
CA LEU A 374 -3.23 4.31 11.77
C LEU A 374 -3.25 3.66 10.37
N PRO A 375 -2.19 3.86 9.58
CA PRO A 375 -2.07 3.26 8.25
C PRO A 375 -1.81 1.76 8.31
N GLY A 376 -2.19 1.09 7.22
CA GLY A 376 -1.94 -0.33 6.97
C GLY A 376 -3.02 -1.26 7.51
N LYS A 377 -3.07 -2.47 6.94
CA LYS A 377 -3.89 -3.59 7.40
C LYS A 377 -2.97 -4.65 8.01
N LEU A 378 -3.35 -5.14 9.18
CA LEU A 378 -2.66 -6.24 9.86
C LEU A 378 -3.39 -7.53 9.56
N ASP A 379 -2.87 -8.28 8.59
CA ASP A 379 -3.36 -9.61 8.24
C ASP A 379 -2.19 -10.56 7.95
N HIS A 380 -2.51 -11.81 7.63
CA HIS A 380 -1.55 -12.79 7.18
C HIS A 380 -0.90 -12.34 5.86
N ALA A 381 0.43 -12.23 5.86
CA ALA A 381 1.21 -11.70 4.75
C ALA A 381 2.02 -12.81 4.06
N THR A 382 1.63 -13.17 2.84
CA THR A 382 2.32 -14.14 2.00
C THR A 382 2.49 -13.62 0.58
N VAL A 383 3.64 -13.94 -0.02
CA VAL A 383 3.98 -13.65 -1.40
C VAL A 383 4.66 -14.86 -2.01
N VAL A 384 4.26 -15.22 -3.23
CA VAL A 384 4.99 -16.15 -4.10
C VAL A 384 5.26 -15.42 -5.41
N ALA A 385 6.47 -15.57 -5.96
CA ALA A 385 6.84 -14.93 -7.21
C ALA A 385 7.66 -15.86 -8.09
N PHE A 386 7.50 -15.72 -9.40
CA PHE A 386 8.20 -16.46 -10.44
C PHE A 386 8.68 -15.49 -11.53
N GLU A 387 9.95 -15.60 -11.87
CA GLU A 387 10.58 -14.81 -12.94
C GLU A 387 10.53 -15.60 -14.25
N ILE A 388 10.04 -14.97 -15.32
CA ILE A 388 10.00 -15.58 -16.65
C ILE A 388 11.42 -15.60 -17.22
N LEU A 389 11.98 -16.80 -17.41
CA LEU A 389 13.36 -17.04 -17.83
C LEU A 389 13.56 -16.97 -19.34
#